data_AF-A0A5D4IMC8-F1
#
_entry.id   AF-A0A5D4IMC8-F1
#
_cell.length_a   1.000
_cell.length_b   1.000
_cell.length_c   1.000
_cell.angle_alpha   90.00
_cell.angle_beta   90.00
_cell.angle_gamma   90.00
#
_symmetry.space_group_name_H-M   'P 1'
#
loop_
_entity.id
_entity.type
_entity.pdbx_description
1 polymer ?
#
loop_
_entity_poly.entity_id
_entity_poly.type
_entity_poly.pdbx_seq_one_letter_code
_entity_poly.pdbx_strand_id
1 'polypeptide(L)'
;MTVHQQAYEVGAFAQYLRDLVARLDPGRGWYGVFARRDPAGMRSCLDGVEIPPWDVVESLLADLAALHGARFAEQVSVRAAALYSASAAAHDRRPGGRQELVHRLELMVREQHRAAERLRGTGPGAPDPAEPDALAWARDDHDRATARCTELRKRLAAVAAPEGWFRA
;
A
#
# COMPACT_ATOMS: atom_id res chain seq x y z
N MET A 1 3.51 -9.77 22.42
CA MET A 1 2.60 -8.64 22.20
C MET A 1 1.19 -9.00 22.66
N THR A 2 0.48 -8.12 23.36
CA THR A 2 -0.89 -8.38 23.80
C THR A 2 -1.90 -8.00 22.72
N VAL A 3 -3.10 -8.61 22.72
CA VAL A 3 -4.18 -8.30 21.76
C VAL A 3 -4.57 -6.82 21.78
N HIS A 4 -4.55 -6.19 22.96
CA HIS A 4 -4.81 -4.75 23.11
C HIS A 4 -3.77 -3.87 22.42
N GLN A 5 -2.50 -4.28 22.43
CA GLN A 5 -1.44 -3.54 21.76
C GLN A 5 -1.59 -3.62 20.23
N GLN A 6 -2.02 -4.77 19.70
CA GLN A 6 -2.29 -4.92 18.26
C GLN A 6 -3.42 -4.01 17.77
N ALA A 7 -4.55 -3.99 18.50
CA ALA A 7 -5.69 -3.14 18.16
C ALA A 7 -5.31 -1.65 18.25
N TYR A 8 -4.46 -1.28 19.21
CA TYR A 8 -3.97 0.09 19.36
C TYR A 8 -3.11 0.56 18.17
N GLU A 9 -2.12 -0.23 17.75
CA GLU A 9 -1.22 0.15 16.65
C GLU A 9 -2.00 0.36 15.34
N VAL A 10 -2.86 -0.60 14.97
CA VAL A 10 -3.68 -0.52 13.75
C VAL A 10 -4.64 0.67 13.81
N GLY A 11 -5.28 0.91 14.97
CA GLY A 11 -6.16 2.06 15.16
C GLY A 11 -5.44 3.40 15.08
N ALA A 12 -4.21 3.49 15.60
CA ALA A 12 -3.39 4.70 15.56
C ALA A 12 -2.97 5.06 14.13
N PHE A 13 -2.57 4.07 13.33
CA PHE A 13 -2.26 4.29 11.91
C PHE A 13 -3.50 4.68 11.11
N ALA A 14 -4.63 3.99 11.31
CA ALA A 14 -5.88 4.30 10.63
C ALA A 14 -6.37 5.73 10.94
N GLN A 15 -6.32 6.15 12.20
CA GLN A 15 -6.65 7.53 12.57
C GLN A 15 -5.72 8.54 11.89
N TYR A 16 -4.41 8.29 11.91
CA TYR A 16 -3.46 9.18 11.26
C TYR A 16 -3.70 9.26 9.75
N LEU A 17 -4.01 8.13 9.10
CA LEU A 17 -4.35 8.09 7.69
C LEU A 17 -5.63 8.87 7.39
N ARG A 18 -6.67 8.76 8.22
CA ARG A 18 -7.89 9.58 8.12
C ARG A 18 -7.57 11.07 8.19
N ASP A 19 -6.73 11.49 9.12
CA ASP A 19 -6.33 12.89 9.28
C ASP A 19 -5.53 13.43 8.08
N LEU A 20 -4.77 12.56 7.40
CA LEU A 20 -4.07 12.90 6.17
C LEU A 20 -5.04 13.05 4.99
N VAL A 21 -5.90 12.06 4.75
CA VAL A 21 -6.82 12.11 3.60
C VAL A 21 -7.93 13.14 3.77
N ALA A 22 -8.28 13.53 5.00
CA ALA A 22 -9.22 14.64 5.25
C ALA A 22 -8.73 15.99 4.72
N ARG A 23 -7.44 16.10 4.38
CA ARG A 23 -6.83 17.29 3.75
C ARG A 23 -6.82 17.20 2.22
N LEU A 24 -7.20 16.06 1.66
CA LEU A 24 -7.20 15.81 0.23
C LEU A 24 -8.63 15.93 -0.33
N ASP A 25 -8.72 16.35 -1.59
CA ASP A 25 -9.98 16.38 -2.34
C ASP A 25 -10.29 14.96 -2.88
N PRO A 26 -11.40 14.32 -2.48
CA PRO A 26 -11.78 12.99 -2.97
C PRO A 26 -12.12 12.96 -4.48
N GLY A 27 -12.24 14.12 -5.13
CA GLY A 27 -12.39 14.24 -6.58
C GLY A 27 -11.09 14.20 -7.36
N ARG A 28 -9.93 14.44 -6.72
CA ARG A 28 -8.64 14.71 -7.39
C ARG A 28 -7.52 13.80 -6.91
N GLY A 29 -6.40 13.84 -7.64
CA GLY A 29 -5.18 13.12 -7.28
C GLY A 29 -5.36 11.60 -7.23
N TRP A 30 -4.39 10.93 -6.62
CA TRP A 30 -4.45 9.50 -6.35
C TRP A 30 -5.53 9.13 -5.34
N TYR A 31 -5.80 9.97 -4.34
CA TYR A 31 -6.88 9.72 -3.38
C TYR A 31 -8.22 9.52 -4.09
N GLY A 32 -8.57 10.42 -5.02
CA GLY A 32 -9.79 10.28 -5.80
C GLY A 32 -9.77 9.09 -6.75
N VAL A 33 -8.63 8.75 -7.35
CA VAL A 33 -8.49 7.54 -8.17
C VAL A 33 -8.80 6.29 -7.35
N PHE A 34 -8.17 6.13 -6.18
CA PHE A 34 -8.39 4.96 -5.34
C PHE A 34 -9.80 4.90 -4.79
N ALA A 35 -10.35 6.02 -4.32
CA ALA A 35 -11.71 6.08 -3.79
C ALA A 35 -12.76 5.70 -4.84
N ARG A 36 -12.52 6.00 -6.13
CA ARG A 36 -13.40 5.57 -7.23
C ARG A 36 -13.18 4.12 -7.67
N ARG A 37 -11.92 3.68 -7.76
CA ARG A 37 -11.56 2.36 -8.28
C ARG A 37 -11.87 1.24 -7.29
N ASP A 38 -11.65 1.47 -6.00
CA ASP A 38 -11.95 0.54 -4.92
C ASP A 38 -12.46 1.28 -3.67
N PRO A 39 -13.74 1.71 -3.69
CA PRO A 39 -14.34 2.44 -2.58
C PRO A 39 -14.41 1.60 -1.30
N ALA A 40 -14.57 0.28 -1.43
CA ALA A 40 -14.68 -0.62 -0.28
C ALA A 40 -13.32 -0.84 0.39
N GLY A 41 -12.27 -1.11 -0.39
CA GLY A 41 -10.90 -1.25 0.13
C GLY A 41 -10.40 0.05 0.76
N MET A 42 -10.67 1.21 0.14
CA MET A 42 -10.32 2.50 0.74
C MET A 42 -11.01 2.71 2.09
N ARG A 43 -12.31 2.41 2.21
CA ARG A 43 -13.01 2.48 3.51
C ARG A 43 -12.43 1.50 4.52
N SER A 44 -12.18 0.25 4.12
CA SER A 44 -11.57 -0.77 5.00
C SER A 44 -10.24 -0.30 5.60
N CYS A 45 -9.41 0.36 4.79
CA CYS A 45 -8.14 0.95 5.23
C CYS A 45 -8.36 2.12 6.20
N LEU A 46 -9.28 3.03 5.86
CA LEU A 46 -9.58 4.19 6.68
C LEU A 46 -10.27 3.83 7.99
N ASP A 47 -11.04 2.75 8.05
CA ASP A 47 -11.69 2.23 9.26
C ASP A 47 -10.73 1.39 10.11
N GLY A 48 -9.52 1.08 9.61
CA GLY A 48 -8.51 0.27 10.30
C GLY A 48 -8.83 -1.23 10.31
N VAL A 49 -9.72 -1.67 9.42
CA VAL A 49 -10.02 -3.10 9.21
C VAL A 49 -8.88 -3.75 8.43
N GLU A 50 -8.34 -3.04 7.44
CA GLU A 50 -7.18 -3.44 6.66
C GLU A 50 -6.03 -2.44 6.80
N ILE A 51 -4.81 -2.93 6.58
CA ILE A 51 -3.63 -2.08 6.44
C ILE A 51 -3.43 -1.87 4.93
N PRO A 52 -3.51 -0.63 4.42
CA PRO A 52 -3.29 -0.35 3.00
C PRO A 52 -1.89 -0.80 2.59
N PRO A 53 -1.69 -1.17 1.32
CA PRO A 53 -0.35 -1.30 0.77
C PRO A 53 0.46 0.01 0.88
N TRP A 54 1.77 -0.08 1.09
CA TRP A 54 2.60 1.11 1.26
C TRP A 54 2.62 2.02 0.02
N ASP A 55 2.54 1.45 -1.20
CA ASP A 55 2.47 2.22 -2.45
C ASP A 55 1.26 3.16 -2.52
N VAL A 56 0.16 2.79 -1.85
CA VAL A 56 -1.03 3.62 -1.72
C VAL A 56 -0.72 4.80 -0.80
N VAL A 57 -0.06 4.57 0.33
CA VAL A 57 0.34 5.62 1.27
C VAL A 57 1.31 6.60 0.60
N GLU A 58 2.29 6.10 -0.16
CA GLU A 58 3.22 6.93 -0.93
C GLU A 58 2.50 7.83 -1.95
N SER A 59 1.48 7.29 -2.61
CA SER A 59 0.66 8.06 -3.57
C SER A 59 -0.15 9.16 -2.88
N LEU A 60 -0.71 8.89 -1.69
CA LEU A 60 -1.41 9.90 -0.89
C LEU A 60 -0.45 10.98 -0.36
N LEU A 61 0.78 10.60 0.01
CA LEU A 61 1.82 11.55 0.40
C LEU A 61 2.25 12.43 -0.78
N ALA A 62 2.28 11.88 -2.00
CA ALA A 62 2.52 12.65 -3.22
C ALA A 62 1.40 13.66 -3.50
N ASP A 63 0.13 13.29 -3.31
CA ASP A 63 -0.99 14.24 -3.39
C ASP A 63 -0.85 15.37 -2.36
N LEU A 64 -0.46 15.05 -1.12
CA LEU A 64 -0.19 16.05 -0.08
C LEU A 64 0.99 16.94 -0.44
N ALA A 65 2.03 16.41 -1.09
CA ALA A 65 3.16 17.19 -1.57
C ALA A 65 2.74 18.17 -2.66
N ALA A 66 1.85 17.75 -3.57
CA ALA A 66 1.30 18.62 -4.61
C ALA A 66 0.43 19.75 -4.03
N LEU A 67 -0.28 19.50 -2.94
CA LEU A 67 -1.19 20.49 -2.31
C LEU A 67 -0.50 21.41 -1.29
N HIS A 68 0.41 20.88 -0.48
CA HIS A 68 1.00 21.57 0.67
C HIS A 68 2.53 21.73 0.59
N GLY A 69 3.15 21.22 -0.49
CA GLY A 69 4.58 21.29 -0.73
C GLY A 69 5.37 20.10 -0.17
N ALA A 70 6.53 19.83 -0.76
CA ALA A 70 7.37 18.68 -0.46
C ALA A 70 7.79 18.60 1.02
N ARG A 71 8.15 19.74 1.64
CA ARG A 71 8.57 19.78 3.05
C ARG A 71 7.45 19.32 4.00
N PHE A 72 6.21 19.67 3.70
CA PHE A 72 5.06 19.22 4.50
C PHE A 72 4.91 17.70 4.38
N ALA A 73 4.94 17.18 3.14
CA ALA A 73 4.82 15.75 2.86
C ALA A 73 5.93 14.92 3.53
N GLU A 74 7.17 15.41 3.52
CA GLU A 74 8.31 14.76 4.19
C GLU A 74 8.10 14.66 5.71
N GLN A 75 7.60 15.71 6.36
CA GLN A 75 7.33 15.67 7.79
C GLN A 75 6.26 14.65 8.17
N VAL A 76 5.17 14.59 7.39
CA VAL A 76 4.09 13.64 7.66
C VAL A 76 4.44 12.22 7.25
N SER A 77 5.33 12.02 6.27
CA SER A 77 5.75 10.70 5.79
C SER A 77 6.58 9.95 6.82
N VAL A 78 7.47 10.63 7.56
CA VAL A 78 8.26 10.01 8.65
C VAL A 78 7.33 9.38 9.69
N ARG A 79 6.32 10.13 10.12
CA ARG A 79 5.33 9.61 11.08
C ARG A 79 4.44 8.52 10.47
N ALA A 80 4.04 8.65 9.20
CA ALA A 80 3.28 7.63 8.49
C ALA A 80 4.05 6.30 8.45
N ALA A 81 5.34 6.34 8.09
CA ALA A 81 6.19 5.16 7.97
C ALA A 81 6.38 4.43 9.30
N ALA A 82 6.54 5.18 10.40
CA ALA A 82 6.67 4.62 11.75
C ALA A 82 5.38 3.89 12.19
N LEU A 83 4.22 4.56 12.07
CA LEU A 83 2.91 3.99 12.43
C LEU A 83 2.55 2.80 11.53
N TYR A 84 2.82 2.91 10.23
CA TYR A 84 2.62 1.84 9.27
C TYR A 84 3.44 0.61 9.64
N SER A 85 4.74 0.79 9.90
CA SER A 85 5.65 -0.32 10.23
C SER A 85 5.27 -1.00 11.54
N ALA A 86 4.88 -0.24 12.55
CA ALA A 86 4.38 -0.78 13.82
C ALA A 86 3.08 -1.59 13.61
N SER A 87 2.12 -1.04 12.86
CA SER A 87 0.85 -1.69 12.55
C SER A 87 1.03 -2.97 11.73
N ALA A 88 1.85 -2.93 10.68
CA ALA A 88 2.13 -4.08 9.82
C ALA A 88 2.80 -5.18 10.63
N ALA A 89 3.83 -4.86 11.41
CA ALA A 89 4.52 -5.84 12.25
C ALA A 89 3.59 -6.43 13.33
N ALA A 90 2.74 -5.62 13.95
CA ALA A 90 1.74 -6.05 14.91
C ALA A 90 0.73 -7.04 14.31
N HIS A 91 0.21 -6.69 13.13
CA HIS A 91 -0.75 -7.48 12.36
C HIS A 91 -0.13 -8.80 11.91
N ASP A 92 1.10 -8.77 11.39
CA ASP A 92 1.75 -9.92 10.77
C ASP A 92 2.22 -10.97 11.80
N ARG A 93 2.53 -10.55 13.04
CA ARG A 93 2.91 -11.46 14.15
C ARG A 93 1.73 -12.09 14.88
N ARG A 94 0.47 -11.71 14.58
CA ARG A 94 -0.70 -12.34 15.21
C ARG A 94 -0.79 -13.83 14.83
N PRO A 95 -1.47 -14.67 15.61
CA PRO A 95 -1.74 -16.06 15.22
C PRO A 95 -2.37 -16.12 13.81
N GLY A 96 -1.76 -16.90 12.90
CA GLY A 96 -2.19 -16.99 11.50
C GLY A 96 -1.70 -15.86 10.58
N GLY A 97 -1.09 -14.80 11.12
CA GLY A 97 -0.65 -13.62 10.36
C GLY A 97 0.41 -13.95 9.29
N ARG A 98 1.34 -14.86 9.61
CA ARG A 98 2.33 -15.34 8.63
C ARG A 98 1.67 -16.10 7.48
N GLN A 99 0.71 -16.97 7.75
CA GLN A 99 -0.02 -17.73 6.72
C GLN A 99 -0.83 -16.79 5.82
N GLU A 100 -1.49 -15.79 6.41
CA GLU A 100 -2.21 -14.74 5.68
C GLU A 100 -1.26 -13.93 4.78
N LEU A 101 -0.07 -13.56 5.28
CA LEU A 101 0.96 -12.89 4.46
C LEU A 101 1.40 -13.72 3.26
N VAL A 102 1.64 -15.03 3.47
CA VAL A 102 2.01 -15.95 2.38
C VAL A 102 0.89 -16.01 1.33
N HIS A 103 -0.36 -16.17 1.78
CA HIS A 103 -1.52 -16.21 0.89
C HIS A 103 -1.66 -14.90 0.07
N ARG A 104 -1.52 -13.75 0.72
CA ARG A 104 -1.55 -12.44 0.05
C ARG A 104 -0.41 -12.30 -0.97
N LEU A 105 0.79 -12.77 -0.64
CA LEU A 105 1.92 -12.75 -1.58
C LEU A 105 1.64 -13.62 -2.81
N GLU A 106 1.09 -14.82 -2.64
CA GLU A 106 0.74 -15.70 -3.77
C GLU A 106 -0.30 -15.06 -4.69
N LEU A 107 -1.33 -14.43 -4.12
CA LEU A 107 -2.34 -13.68 -4.89
C LEU A 107 -1.69 -12.51 -5.65
N MET A 108 -0.85 -11.74 -4.97
CA MET A 108 -0.20 -10.56 -5.56
C MET A 108 0.79 -10.93 -6.67
N VAL A 109 1.52 -12.05 -6.54
CA VAL A 109 2.41 -12.55 -7.61
C VAL A 109 1.60 -12.90 -8.86
N ARG A 110 0.44 -13.55 -8.70
CA ARG A 110 -0.46 -13.82 -9.84
C ARG A 110 -0.96 -12.53 -10.48
N GLU A 111 -1.30 -11.53 -9.67
CA GLU A 111 -1.73 -10.23 -10.20
C GLU A 111 -0.59 -9.49 -10.91
N GLN A 112 0.62 -9.52 -10.38
CA GLN A 112 1.80 -8.97 -11.03
C GLN A 112 2.05 -9.60 -12.40
N HIS A 113 1.90 -10.93 -12.51
CA HIS A 113 2.00 -11.64 -13.78
C HIS A 113 0.92 -11.19 -14.78
N ARG A 114 -0.34 -11.10 -14.35
CA ARG A 114 -1.44 -10.62 -15.20
C ARG A 114 -1.25 -9.17 -15.64
N ALA A 115 -0.81 -8.30 -14.73
CA ALA A 115 -0.50 -6.91 -15.06
C ALA A 115 0.64 -6.81 -16.08
N ALA A 116 1.68 -7.66 -15.95
CA ALA A 116 2.76 -7.73 -16.93
C ALA A 116 2.28 -8.25 -18.30
N GLU A 117 1.37 -9.22 -18.33
CA GLU A 117 0.73 -9.70 -19.57
C GLU A 117 -0.08 -8.60 -20.25
N ARG A 118 -0.91 -7.88 -19.49
CA ARG A 118 -1.67 -6.72 -20.00
C ARG A 118 -0.71 -5.68 -20.57
N LEU A 119 0.31 -5.28 -19.81
CA LEU A 119 1.29 -4.29 -20.26
C LEU A 119 1.98 -4.70 -21.58
N ARG A 120 2.38 -5.97 -21.73
CA ARG A 120 2.96 -6.48 -22.99
C ARG A 120 1.97 -6.41 -24.16
N GLY A 121 0.69 -6.70 -23.91
CA GLY A 121 -0.37 -6.60 -24.92
C GLY A 121 -0.79 -5.17 -25.27
N THR A 122 -0.29 -4.15 -24.55
CA THR A 122 -0.70 -2.75 -24.69
C THR A 122 0.42 -1.87 -25.30
N GLY A 123 1.66 -2.38 -25.38
CA GLY A 123 2.85 -1.61 -25.78
C GLY A 123 3.05 -1.46 -27.30
N PRO A 124 4.06 -0.65 -27.72
CA PRO A 124 4.42 -0.51 -29.12
C PRO A 124 4.85 -1.86 -29.72
N GLY A 125 4.09 -2.38 -30.69
CA GLY A 125 4.30 -3.71 -31.28
C GLY A 125 3.22 -4.75 -30.91
N ALA A 126 2.24 -4.39 -30.09
CA ALA A 126 1.02 -5.17 -29.93
C ALA A 126 0.19 -5.20 -31.23
N PRO A 127 -0.66 -6.22 -31.45
CA PRO A 127 -1.55 -6.29 -32.62
C PRO A 127 -2.51 -5.09 -32.72
N ASP A 128 -2.84 -4.48 -31.58
CA ASP A 128 -3.66 -3.28 -31.46
C ASP A 128 -3.07 -2.39 -30.33
N PRO A 129 -2.12 -1.49 -30.65
CA PRO A 129 -1.49 -0.62 -29.67
C PRO A 129 -2.53 0.29 -29.01
N ALA A 130 -2.58 0.32 -27.68
CA ALA A 130 -3.58 1.13 -27.01
C ALA A 130 -3.21 2.61 -26.98
N GLU A 131 -4.24 3.43 -26.76
CA GLU A 131 -4.08 4.87 -26.49
C GLU A 131 -3.08 5.13 -25.35
N PRO A 132 -2.31 6.23 -25.39
CA PRO A 132 -1.26 6.52 -24.40
C PRO A 132 -1.70 6.41 -22.94
N ASP A 133 -2.93 6.82 -22.63
CA ASP A 133 -3.51 6.75 -21.29
C ASP A 133 -3.71 5.30 -20.83
N ALA A 134 -4.15 4.40 -21.73
CA ALA A 134 -4.32 2.99 -21.41
C ALA A 134 -2.97 2.31 -21.12
N LEU A 135 -1.93 2.67 -21.87
CA LEU A 135 -0.57 2.21 -21.61
C LEU A 135 -0.04 2.73 -20.26
N ALA A 136 -0.29 3.99 -19.93
CA ALA A 136 0.09 4.58 -18.65
C ALA A 136 -0.59 3.85 -17.47
N TRP A 137 -1.89 3.53 -17.58
CA TRP A 137 -2.59 2.74 -16.58
C TRP A 137 -2.07 1.31 -16.46
N ALA A 138 -1.80 0.64 -17.59
CA ALA A 138 -1.22 -0.70 -17.57
C ALA A 138 0.16 -0.70 -16.91
N ARG A 139 0.94 0.37 -17.09
CA ARG A 139 2.24 0.55 -16.44
C ARG A 139 2.09 0.76 -14.93
N ASP A 140 1.22 1.68 -14.51
CA ASP A 140 0.95 1.95 -13.09
C ASP A 140 0.48 0.68 -12.36
N ASP A 141 -0.45 -0.08 -12.96
CA ASP A 141 -0.93 -1.36 -12.40
C ASP A 141 0.21 -2.35 -12.18
N HIS A 142 1.13 -2.47 -13.15
CA HIS A 142 2.27 -3.37 -13.05
C HIS A 142 3.29 -2.90 -11.99
N ASP A 143 3.58 -1.61 -11.95
CA ASP A 143 4.53 -1.03 -10.99
C ASP A 143 3.98 -1.16 -9.56
N ARG A 144 2.69 -0.93 -9.33
CA ARG A 144 2.02 -1.15 -8.03
C ARG A 144 2.02 -2.61 -7.62
N ALA A 145 1.66 -3.54 -8.51
CA ALA A 145 1.72 -4.97 -8.19
C ALA A 145 3.15 -5.42 -7.81
N THR A 146 4.16 -4.88 -8.50
CA THR A 146 5.58 -5.12 -8.20
C THR A 146 6.01 -4.56 -6.85
N ALA A 147 5.60 -3.33 -6.53
CA ALA A 147 5.86 -2.71 -5.23
C ALA A 147 5.24 -3.54 -4.08
N ARG A 148 3.99 -3.98 -4.24
CA ARG A 148 3.29 -4.83 -3.26
C ARG A 148 3.93 -6.18 -3.05
N CYS A 149 4.35 -6.86 -4.13
CA CYS A 149 5.14 -8.09 -4.04
C CYS A 149 6.42 -7.87 -3.22
N THR A 150 7.11 -6.75 -3.45
CA THR A 150 8.36 -6.41 -2.75
C THR A 150 8.09 -6.14 -1.27
N GLU A 151 7.05 -5.38 -0.95
CA GLU A 151 6.61 -5.10 0.42
C GLU A 151 6.26 -6.39 1.18
N LEU A 152 5.41 -7.24 0.61
CA LEU A 152 4.96 -8.49 1.24
C LEU A 152 6.13 -9.45 1.50
N ARG A 153 7.09 -9.54 0.56
CA ARG A 153 8.32 -10.34 0.78
C ARG A 153 9.16 -9.80 1.94
N LYS A 154 9.33 -8.47 2.03
CA LYS A 154 10.05 -7.83 3.15
C LYS A 154 9.37 -8.11 4.50
N ARG A 155 8.04 -7.97 4.55
CA ARG A 155 7.24 -8.25 5.74
C ARG A 155 7.33 -9.72 6.16
N LEU A 156 7.24 -10.65 5.22
CA LEU A 156 7.39 -12.08 5.49
C LEU A 156 8.78 -12.42 6.04
N ALA A 157 9.85 -11.81 5.49
CA ALA A 157 11.21 -11.97 6.01
C ALA A 157 11.35 -11.43 7.45
N ALA A 158 10.73 -10.29 7.75
CA ALA A 158 10.75 -9.71 9.09
C ALA A 158 10.03 -10.56 10.14
N VAL A 159 8.97 -11.29 9.76
CA VAL A 159 8.28 -12.24 10.65
C VAL A 159 9.07 -13.54 10.84
N ALA A 160 9.86 -13.95 9.84
CA ALA A 160 10.70 -15.15 9.94
C ALA A 160 11.97 -14.93 10.78
N ALA A 161 12.42 -13.69 10.95
CA ALA A 161 13.56 -13.37 11.79
C ALA A 161 13.18 -13.46 13.28
N PRO A 162 13.97 -14.16 14.12
CA PRO A 162 13.72 -14.20 15.57
C PRO A 162 13.80 -12.79 16.18
N GLU A 163 12.90 -12.50 17.12
CA GLU A 163 12.86 -11.22 17.85
C GLU A 163 14.21 -10.99 18.57
N GLY A 164 15.07 -10.14 18.00
CA GLY A 164 16.39 -9.83 18.57
C GLY A 164 17.53 -9.72 17.56
N TRP A 165 17.37 -10.20 16.33
CA TRP A 165 18.45 -10.20 15.34
C TRP A 165 18.77 -8.81 14.73
N PHE A 166 17.86 -7.84 14.85
CA PHE A 166 18.04 -6.47 14.30
C PHE A 166 18.43 -5.41 15.35
N ARG A 167 19.02 -5.83 16.47
CA ARG A 167 19.77 -4.90 17.35
C ARG A 167 21.26 -5.07 17.09
N ALA A 168 21.77 -4.40 16.06
CA ALA A 168 23.19 -4.15 15.83
C ALA A 168 23.35 -2.75 15.25
#